data_AF-A0A1X7TXH6-F1
#
_entry.id   AF-A0A1X7TXH6-F1
#
_cell.length_a   1.000
_cell.length_b   1.000
_cell.length_c   1.000
_cell.angle_alpha   90.00
_cell.angle_beta   90.00
_cell.angle_gamma   90.00
#
_symmetry.space_group_name_H-M   'P 1'
#
loop_
_entity.id
_entity.type
_entity.pdbx_description
1 polymer ?
#
loop_
_entity_poly.entity_id
_entity_poly.type
_entity_poly.pdbx_seq_one_letter_code
_entity_poly.pdbx_strand_id
1 'polypeptide(L)'
;MEFDITGATYFDISDNTANIGSILDCVKRRWGEEYIIVASDGIEFEDSPSTRGLQFWKCPSRKLYAVTSRDLKNSKKESGSMIVLSDSDDDFDLPPCKKKSKSTQNDHEKLHDAVLKELSGIKESIMEMMTLQKTTGSLSVF
;
A
#
# COMPACT_ATOMS: atom_id res chain seq x y z
N MET A 1 -13.73 -1.93 -1.97
CA MET A 1 -14.35 -2.15 -0.65
C MET A 1 -15.62 -1.32 -0.61
N GLU A 2 -16.74 -1.92 -0.22
CA GLU A 2 -18.03 -1.24 -0.13
C GLU A 2 -18.41 -1.20 1.36
N PHE A 3 -18.65 0.00 1.89
CA PHE A 3 -19.12 0.20 3.27
C PHE A 3 -20.61 0.50 3.21
N ASP A 4 -21.40 -0.18 4.04
CA ASP A 4 -22.80 0.18 4.25
C ASP A 4 -22.87 1.54 4.95
N ILE A 5 -23.33 2.55 4.21
CA ILE A 5 -23.40 3.93 4.70
C ILE A 5 -24.63 4.06 5.60
N THR A 6 -24.40 4.12 6.90
CA THR A 6 -25.45 4.33 7.91
C THR A 6 -25.81 5.82 8.08
N GLY A 7 -24.94 6.73 7.65
CA GLY A 7 -25.19 8.16 7.71
C GLY A 7 -24.04 9.01 7.15
N ALA A 8 -24.28 10.32 7.08
CA ALA A 8 -23.29 11.31 6.70
C ALA A 8 -23.42 12.56 7.59
N THR A 9 -22.32 13.26 7.82
CA THR A 9 -22.31 14.54 8.51
C THR A 9 -21.27 15.46 7.89
N TYR A 10 -21.42 16.75 8.16
CA TYR A 10 -20.45 17.77 7.81
C TYR A 10 -19.86 18.36 9.09
N PHE A 11 -18.57 18.67 9.05
CA PHE A 11 -17.86 19.32 10.13
C PHE A 11 -17.17 20.57 9.61
N ASP A 12 -17.37 21.68 10.30
CA ASP A 12 -16.62 22.90 10.06
C ASP A 12 -15.26 22.81 10.77
N ILE A 13 -14.20 22.75 9.98
CA ILE A 13 -12.83 22.61 10.46
C ILE A 13 -12.00 23.75 9.87
N SER A 14 -11.13 24.35 10.68
CA SER A 14 -10.19 25.37 10.24
C SER A 14 -8.83 24.76 9.93
N ASP A 15 -7.98 25.46 9.18
CA ASP A 15 -6.68 24.91 8.75
C ASP A 15 -5.81 24.46 9.93
N ASN A 16 -5.82 25.24 11.01
CA ASN A 16 -5.03 25.01 12.21
C ASN A 16 -5.52 23.79 13.02
N THR A 17 -6.78 23.38 12.84
CA THR A 17 -7.39 22.25 13.56
C THR A 17 -7.65 21.05 12.66
N ALA A 18 -7.30 21.12 11.37
CA ALA A 18 -7.49 20.04 10.42
C ALA A 18 -6.44 18.95 10.62
N ASN A 19 -6.69 18.06 11.58
CA ASN A 19 -5.90 16.86 11.83
C ASN A 19 -6.83 15.70 12.23
N ILE A 20 -6.29 14.49 12.27
CA ILE A 20 -7.06 13.28 12.56
C ILE A 20 -7.69 13.35 13.95
N GLY A 21 -6.93 13.77 14.96
CA GLY A 21 -7.42 13.86 16.35
C GLY A 21 -8.63 14.77 16.48
N SER A 22 -8.61 15.94 15.86
CA SER A 22 -9.74 16.88 15.86
C SER A 22 -10.96 16.32 15.13
N ILE A 23 -10.76 15.60 14.03
CA ILE A 23 -11.86 14.96 13.30
C ILE A 23 -12.47 13.83 14.11
N LEU A 24 -11.64 12.97 14.71
CA LEU A 24 -12.08 11.90 15.59
C LEU A 24 -12.86 12.43 16.80
N ASP A 25 -12.42 13.55 17.38
CA ASP A 25 -13.14 14.21 18.46
C ASP A 25 -14.52 14.74 18.00
N CYS A 26 -14.60 15.34 16.81
CA CYS A 26 -15.86 15.76 16.20
C CYS A 26 -16.81 14.58 15.95
N VAL A 27 -16.29 13.47 15.42
CA VAL A 27 -17.02 12.23 15.16
C VAL A 27 -17.52 11.62 16.48
N LYS A 28 -16.65 11.51 17.48
CA LYS A 28 -17.00 11.00 18.81
C LYS A 28 -18.09 11.85 19.48
N ARG A 29 -17.99 13.18 19.40
CA ARG A 29 -19.04 14.08 19.93
C ARG A 29 -20.38 13.89 19.24
N ARG A 30 -20.38 13.55 17.95
CA ARG A 30 -21.60 13.42 17.14
C ARG A 30 -22.31 12.08 17.35
N TRP A 31 -21.56 10.98 17.39
CA TRP A 31 -22.12 9.62 17.41
C TRP A 31 -21.88 8.84 18.71
N GLY A 32 -21.06 9.36 19.63
CA GLY A 32 -20.85 8.78 20.95
C GLY A 32 -19.99 7.52 21.00
N GLU A 33 -19.53 7.00 19.85
CA GLU A 33 -18.64 5.83 19.79
C GLU A 33 -17.22 6.22 19.33
N GLU A 34 -16.29 5.29 19.54
CA GLU A 34 -14.93 5.39 19.02
C GLU A 34 -14.89 4.86 17.59
N TYR A 35 -14.61 5.77 16.67
CA TYR A 35 -14.50 5.48 15.24
C TYR A 35 -13.05 5.60 14.80
N ILE A 36 -12.75 4.98 13.67
CA ILE A 36 -11.50 5.10 12.93
C ILE A 36 -11.82 5.73 11.59
N ILE A 37 -10.98 6.66 11.13
CA ILE A 37 -11.13 7.26 9.80
C ILE A 37 -10.35 6.43 8.79
N VAL A 38 -11.05 5.94 7.77
CA VAL A 38 -10.50 5.12 6.69
C VAL A 38 -10.75 5.74 5.32
N ALA A 39 -9.88 5.46 4.37
CA ALA A 39 -10.07 5.74 2.96
C ALA A 39 -11.04 4.74 2.30
N SER A 40 -11.37 4.99 1.04
CA SER A 40 -12.25 4.12 0.24
C SER A 40 -11.72 2.70 0.00
N ASP A 41 -10.42 2.50 0.15
CA ASP A 41 -9.76 1.20 0.10
C ASP A 41 -9.71 0.49 1.46
N GLY A 42 -10.21 1.13 2.53
CA GLY A 42 -10.20 0.62 3.89
C GLY A 42 -8.88 0.82 4.63
N ILE A 43 -7.95 1.60 4.06
CA ILE A 43 -6.72 1.97 4.76
C ILE A 43 -7.03 3.01 5.82
N GLU A 44 -6.59 2.74 7.04
CA GLU A 44 -6.67 3.66 8.18
C GLU A 44 -5.72 4.84 7.99
N PHE A 45 -6.20 6.03 8.31
CA PHE A 45 -5.34 7.20 8.36
C PHE A 45 -4.67 7.31 9.73
N GLU A 46 -3.35 7.42 9.73
CA GLU A 46 -2.56 7.70 10.92
C GLU A 46 -2.27 9.20 11.05
N ASP A 47 -2.23 9.70 12.29
CA ASP A 47 -1.95 11.11 12.53
C ASP A 47 -0.48 11.37 12.18
N SER A 48 -0.27 12.12 11.11
CA SER A 48 1.04 12.41 10.55
C SER A 48 1.05 13.85 10.04
N PRO A 49 2.23 14.47 9.87
CA PRO A 49 2.32 15.82 9.31
C PRO A 49 1.61 15.95 7.95
N SER A 50 1.57 14.86 7.16
CA SER A 50 0.92 14.79 5.86
C SER A 50 -0.61 14.82 5.91
N THR A 51 -1.21 14.44 7.04
CA THR A 51 -2.67 14.44 7.26
C THR A 51 -3.15 15.72 7.94
N ARG A 52 -2.26 16.71 8.12
CA ARG A 52 -2.57 18.02 8.69
C ARG A 52 -2.92 19.05 7.61
N GLY A 53 -3.77 20.00 7.97
CA GLY A 53 -4.20 21.10 7.10
C GLY A 53 -5.38 20.70 6.21
N LEU A 54 -6.20 21.69 5.83
CA LEU A 54 -7.45 21.47 5.09
C LEU A 54 -7.23 20.89 3.70
N GLN A 55 -6.07 21.10 3.08
CA GLN A 55 -5.76 20.60 1.74
C GLN A 55 -5.87 19.08 1.65
N PHE A 56 -5.46 18.37 2.70
CA PHE A 56 -5.59 16.92 2.76
C PHE A 56 -7.05 16.45 2.79
N TRP A 57 -7.87 17.13 3.60
CA TRP A 57 -9.26 16.77 3.88
C TRP A 57 -10.24 17.23 2.80
N LYS A 58 -9.93 18.31 2.07
CA LYS A 58 -10.78 18.88 1.00
C LYS A 58 -10.55 18.23 -0.36
N CYS A 59 -9.87 17.09 -0.45
CA CYS A 59 -9.62 16.42 -1.73
C CYS A 59 -10.97 15.91 -2.33
N PRO A 60 -11.47 16.50 -3.44
CA PRO A 60 -12.82 16.23 -3.92
C PRO A 60 -12.99 14.82 -4.50
N SER A 61 -11.90 14.17 -4.90
CA SER A 61 -11.90 12.79 -5.37
C SER A 61 -11.81 11.76 -4.24
N ARG A 62 -11.51 12.19 -3.01
CA ARG A 62 -11.31 11.28 -1.88
C ARG A 62 -12.59 11.17 -1.06
N LYS A 63 -13.05 9.93 -0.87
CA LYS A 63 -14.09 9.61 0.11
C LYS A 63 -13.44 9.18 1.42
N LEU A 64 -13.97 9.69 2.52
CA LEU A 64 -13.54 9.38 3.87
C LEU A 64 -14.70 8.72 4.61
N TYR A 65 -14.42 7.65 5.32
CA TYR A 65 -15.40 6.90 6.07
C TYR A 65 -14.99 6.86 7.54
N ALA A 66 -15.94 7.02 8.44
CA ALA A 66 -15.77 6.74 9.86
C ALA A 66 -16.37 5.36 10.12
N VAL A 67 -15.55 4.41 10.54
CA VAL A 67 -15.98 3.02 10.80
C VAL A 67 -15.61 2.61 12.22
N THR A 68 -16.39 1.71 12.83
CA THR A 68 -16.00 1.18 14.13
C THR A 68 -14.91 0.12 13.97
N SER A 69 -14.11 -0.10 15.00
CA SER A 69 -13.08 -1.16 15.02
C SER A 69 -13.65 -2.56 14.80
N ARG A 70 -14.95 -2.77 15.05
CA ARG A 70 -15.64 -4.04 14.80
C ARG A 70 -15.90 -4.23 13.31
N ASP A 71 -16.43 -3.20 12.65
CA ASP A 71 -16.76 -3.24 11.22
C ASP A 71 -15.50 -3.39 10.37
N LEU A 72 -14.41 -2.72 10.75
CA LEU A 72 -13.13 -2.83 10.06
C LEU A 72 -12.50 -4.23 10.16
N LYS A 73 -12.72 -4.94 11.28
CA LYS A 73 -12.26 -6.34 11.45
C LYS A 73 -13.10 -7.32 10.65
N ASN A 74 -14.42 -7.09 10.59
CA ASN A 74 -15.32 -7.94 9.82
C ASN A 74 -15.06 -7.81 8.32
N SER A 75 -14.83 -6.59 7.84
CA SER A 75 -14.53 -6.33 6.43
C SER A 75 -13.19 -6.94 5.97
N LYS A 76 -12.19 -7.04 6.87
CA LYS A 76 -10.93 -7.77 6.60
C LYS A 76 -11.11 -9.28 6.54
N LYS A 77 -12.11 -9.85 7.23
CA LYS A 77 -12.42 -11.29 7.17
C LYS A 77 -13.14 -11.68 5.89
N GLU A 78 -13.99 -10.80 5.36
CA GLU A 78 -14.62 -11.01 4.04
C GLU A 78 -13.68 -10.67 2.88
N SER A 79 -12.75 -9.75 3.09
CA SER A 79 -11.61 -9.53 2.19
C SER A 79 -10.48 -10.51 2.48
N GLY A 80 -10.78 -11.81 2.42
CA GLY A 80 -9.77 -12.86 2.32
C GLY A 80 -9.05 -12.83 0.98
N SER A 81 -8.47 -11.70 0.57
CA SER A 81 -7.38 -11.69 -0.41
C SER A 81 -6.09 -11.98 0.32
N MET A 82 -6.01 -13.17 0.92
CA MET A 82 -4.75 -13.79 1.25
C MET A 82 -4.17 -14.21 -0.10
N ILE A 83 -3.09 -13.56 -0.54
CA ILE A 83 -2.23 -14.13 -1.59
C ILE A 83 -1.61 -15.38 -0.96
N VAL A 84 -2.34 -16.48 -1.03
CA VAL A 84 -1.84 -17.81 -0.68
C VAL A 84 -1.07 -18.28 -1.91
N LEU A 85 0.24 -18.06 -1.92
CA LEU A 85 1.13 -18.89 -2.70
C LEU A 85 1.19 -20.24 -1.98
N SER A 86 0.26 -21.14 -2.28
CA SER A 86 0.37 -22.55 -1.91
C SER A 86 0.05 -23.38 -3.12
N ASP A 87 1.15 -23.76 -3.77
CA ASP A 87 1.37 -24.97 -4.54
C ASP A 87 0.57 -26.15 -3.94
N SER A 88 -0.43 -26.64 -4.68
CA SER A 88 -1.06 -27.93 -4.41
C SER A 88 -1.76 -28.41 -5.68
N ASP A 89 -1.08 -29.31 -6.39
CA ASP A 89 -1.65 -30.30 -7.29
C ASP A 89 -2.85 -31.02 -6.63
N ASP A 90 -4.04 -31.00 -7.25
CA ASP A 90 -4.85 -32.20 -7.57
C ASP A 90 -6.19 -31.80 -8.24
N ASP A 91 -6.47 -32.50 -9.35
CA ASP A 91 -7.65 -32.64 -10.20
C ASP A 91 -8.95 -31.84 -9.90
N PHE A 92 -9.32 -30.95 -10.83
CA PHE A 92 -10.67 -30.38 -10.96
C PHE A 92 -11.33 -30.92 -12.23
N ASP A 93 -12.40 -31.70 -12.08
CA ASP A 93 -13.27 -32.10 -13.19
C ASP A 93 -13.95 -30.84 -13.78
N LEU A 94 -13.66 -30.57 -15.05
CA LEU A 94 -14.04 -29.38 -15.82
C LEU A 94 -15.47 -29.48 -16.38
N PRO A 95 -16.15 -28.34 -16.63
CA PRO A 95 -16.93 -28.17 -17.85
C PRO A 95 -16.05 -27.52 -18.94
N PRO A 96 -15.93 -28.12 -20.14
CA PRO A 96 -15.01 -27.63 -21.15
C PRO A 96 -15.65 -26.51 -21.99
N CYS A 97 -15.07 -25.31 -21.95
CA CYS A 97 -15.27 -24.34 -23.02
C CYS A 97 -13.91 -23.81 -23.51
N LYS A 98 -13.56 -24.25 -24.73
CA LYS A 98 -12.28 -23.99 -25.38
C LYS A 98 -12.22 -22.56 -25.96
N LYS A 99 -11.22 -21.81 -25.47
CA LYS A 99 -10.11 -21.14 -26.18
C LYS A 99 -10.39 -20.40 -27.50
N LYS A 100 -10.07 -19.10 -27.51
CA LYS A 100 -9.18 -18.49 -28.51
C LYS A 100 -8.09 -17.66 -27.83
N SER A 101 -6.87 -17.86 -28.31
CA SER A 101 -5.57 -17.57 -27.70
C SER A 101 -4.77 -16.53 -28.50
N LYS A 102 -4.05 -15.63 -27.81
CA LYS A 102 -2.80 -14.99 -28.26
C LYS A 102 -2.15 -14.33 -27.02
N SER A 103 -1.31 -15.06 -26.28
CA SER A 103 0.16 -15.11 -26.41
C SER A 103 0.85 -13.75 -26.23
N THR A 104 1.23 -13.43 -24.99
CA THR A 104 2.33 -12.50 -24.65
C THR A 104 2.82 -12.81 -23.22
N GLN A 105 3.35 -14.02 -22.99
CA GLN A 105 3.90 -14.43 -21.69
C GLN A 105 5.44 -14.40 -21.65
N ASN A 106 6.10 -14.12 -22.79
CA ASN A 106 7.55 -14.30 -22.94
C ASN A 106 8.40 -13.06 -22.61
N ASP A 107 7.80 -11.88 -22.40
CA ASP A 107 8.56 -10.64 -22.21
C ASP A 107 8.87 -10.33 -20.73
N HIS A 108 8.08 -10.87 -19.79
CA HIS A 108 8.20 -10.54 -18.37
C HIS A 108 9.38 -11.27 -17.69
N GLU A 109 9.62 -12.54 -18.01
CA GLU A 109 10.78 -13.28 -17.48
C GLU A 109 12.11 -12.76 -18.03
N LYS A 110 12.13 -12.38 -19.31
CA LYS A 110 13.35 -11.87 -19.96
C LYS A 110 13.79 -10.52 -19.38
N LEU A 111 12.84 -9.71 -18.92
CA LEU A 111 13.11 -8.42 -18.28
C LEU A 111 13.64 -8.61 -16.86
N HIS A 112 13.11 -9.59 -16.12
CA HIS A 112 13.59 -9.92 -14.77
C HIS A 112 15.03 -10.45 -14.78
N ASP A 113 15.36 -11.35 -15.70
CA ASP A 113 16.72 -11.88 -15.85
C ASP A 113 17.74 -10.82 -16.29
N ALA A 114 17.33 -9.89 -17.17
CA ALA A 114 18.18 -8.78 -17.58
C ALA A 114 18.53 -7.86 -16.41
N VAL A 115 17.56 -7.53 -15.56
CA VAL A 115 17.77 -6.67 -14.38
C VAL A 115 18.70 -7.33 -13.36
N LEU A 116 18.52 -8.64 -13.09
CA LEU A 116 19.39 -9.37 -12.18
C LEU A 116 20.84 -9.43 -12.67
N LYS A 117 21.03 -9.60 -13.98
CA LYS A 117 22.37 -9.62 -14.59
C LYS A 117 23.08 -8.27 -14.48
N GLU A 118 22.39 -7.17 -14.75
CA GLU A 118 22.94 -5.81 -14.63
C GLU A 118 23.32 -5.50 -13.17
N LEU A 119 22.46 -5.86 -12.21
CA LEU A 119 22.73 -5.66 -10.78
C LEU A 119 23.95 -6.47 -10.29
N SER A 120 24.15 -7.67 -10.81
CA SER A 120 25.34 -8.48 -10.50
C SER A 120 26.63 -7.81 -11.00
N GLY A 121 26.63 -7.28 -12.23
CA GLY A 121 27.79 -6.58 -12.80
C GLY A 121 28.15 -5.31 -12.04
N ILE A 122 27.15 -4.52 -11.64
CA ILE A 122 27.36 -3.31 -10.83
C ILE A 122 27.97 -3.67 -9.47
N LYS A 123 27.49 -4.75 -8.84
CA LYS A 123 28.01 -5.22 -7.55
C LYS A 123 29.49 -5.63 -7.64
N GLU A 124 29.88 -6.34 -8.70
CA GLU A 124 31.28 -6.72 -8.93
C GLU A 124 32.16 -5.50 -9.18
N SER A 125 31.70 -4.54 -9.99
CA SER A 125 32.43 -3.30 -10.27
C SER A 125 32.65 -2.45 -9.01
N ILE A 126 31.64 -2.34 -8.14
CA ILE A 126 31.77 -1.63 -6.85
C ILE A 126 32.77 -2.35 -5.94
N MET A 127 32.73 -3.68 -5.87
CA MET A 127 33.70 -4.44 -5.07
C MET A 127 35.13 -4.24 -5.57
N GLU A 128 35.36 -4.28 -6.88
CA GLU A 128 36.68 -4.05 -7.47
C GLU A 128 37.18 -2.62 -7.22
N MET A 129 36.31 -1.61 -7.34
CA MET A 129 36.67 -0.24 -7.00
C MET A 129 37.01 -0.09 -5.51
N MET A 130 36.27 -0.74 -4.61
CA MET A 130 36.55 -0.69 -3.17
C MET A 130 37.85 -1.40 -2.80
N THR A 131 38.24 -2.46 -3.50
CA THR A 131 39.52 -3.14 -3.26
C THR A 131 40.69 -2.34 -3.84
N LEU A 132 40.52 -1.66 -4.99
CA LEU A 132 41.53 -0.77 -5.58
C LEU A 132 41.80 0.49 -4.76
N GLN A 133 40.79 1.06 -4.09
CA GLN A 133 40.99 2.19 -3.17
C GLN A 133 41.80 1.78 -1.91
N LYS A 134 41.72 0.52 -1.49
CA LYS A 134 42.51 0.01 -0.35
C LYS A 134 43.98 -0.22 -0.69
N THR A 135 44.31 -0.51 -1.96
CA THR A 135 45.71 -0.71 -2.40
C THR A 135 46.39 0.59 -2.83
N THR A 136 45.66 1.57 -3.38
CA THR A 136 46.22 2.87 -3.78
C THR A 136 46.52 3.82 -2.61
N GLY A 137 45.89 3.63 -1.44
CA GLY A 137 46.23 4.35 -0.21
C GLY A 137 47.57 3.95 0.42
N SER A 138 48.27 2.93 -0.10
CA SER A 138 49.55 2.44 0.45
C SER A 138 50.80 2.84 -0.35
N LEU A 139 50.66 3.59 -1.44
CA LEU A 139 51.77 4.06 -2.29
C LEU A 139 51.81 5.59 -2.33
N SER A 140 51.96 6.20 -1.16
CA SER A 140 52.43 7.59 -1.02
C SER A 140 53.39 7.67 0.17
N VAL A 141 54.48 6.90 0.10
CA VAL A 141 55.70 7.18 0.85
C VAL A 141 56.86 6.95 -0.11
N PHE A 142 57.27 8.00 -0.80
CA PHE A 142 58.66 8.29 -1.17
C PHE A 142 58.80 9.80 -1.31
#